data_AF-A0A383A494-F1
#
_entry.id   AF-A0A383A494-F1
#
_cell.length_a   1.000
_cell.length_b   1.000
_cell.length_c   1.000
_cell.angle_alpha   90.00
_cell.angle_beta   90.00
_cell.angle_gamma   90.00
#
_symmetry.space_group_name_H-M   'P 1'
#
loop_
_entity.id
_entity.type
_entity.pdbx_description
1 polymer ?
#
loop_
_entity_poly.entity_id
_entity_poly.type
_entity_poly.pdbx_seq_one_letter_code
_entity_poly.pdbx_strand_id
1 'polypeptide(L)'
;MVVLITMLASIPLGLAQAEVRPDHAKKMAKGLAIFRDGVGQALKQRCVKCHGGEKVRGELDITTRNLLLKGGSEGPAVVPGSAKASRLFKLISHAEKPHMPAKGGKLPAGLIAKFAEWIDMGAPYSNALLDSKVADGEMQITDSDREYWAFTPLKMTSVPKVENSQWVSNEIDHFVLSKLEAAGLQPN
;
A
#
# COMPACT_ATOMS: atom_id res chain seq x y z
N MET A 1 -46.88 33.84 -31.25
CA MET A 1 -45.57 33.90 -30.55
C MET A 1 -45.75 33.28 -29.17
N VAL A 2 -45.31 32.03 -28.98
CA VAL A 2 -45.28 31.37 -27.66
C VAL A 2 -43.82 31.36 -27.24
N VAL A 3 -43.48 32.10 -26.19
CA VAL A 3 -42.12 32.17 -25.63
C VAL A 3 -41.97 31.01 -24.65
N LEU A 4 -41.17 30.02 -25.02
CA LEU A 4 -40.85 28.86 -24.20
C LEU A 4 -39.66 29.22 -23.30
N ILE A 5 -39.93 29.45 -22.00
CA ILE A 5 -38.89 29.72 -21.00
C ILE A 5 -38.31 28.38 -20.54
N THR A 6 -37.09 28.08 -20.94
CA THR A 6 -36.31 26.94 -20.47
C THR A 6 -35.67 27.28 -19.11
N MET A 7 -36.20 26.70 -18.03
CA MET A 7 -35.52 26.72 -16.73
C MET A 7 -34.34 25.73 -16.75
N LEU A 8 -33.12 26.27 -16.74
CA LEU A 8 -31.90 25.52 -16.46
C LEU A 8 -31.82 25.24 -14.96
N ALA A 9 -32.17 24.01 -14.56
CA ALA A 9 -31.95 23.53 -13.21
C ALA A 9 -30.45 23.24 -13.00
N SER A 10 -29.79 24.05 -12.17
CA SER A 10 -28.41 23.83 -11.74
C SER A 10 -28.36 22.69 -10.74
N ILE A 11 -27.86 21.52 -11.14
CA ILE A 11 -27.65 20.39 -10.23
C ILE A 11 -26.33 20.64 -9.47
N PRO A 12 -26.35 20.79 -8.13
CA PRO A 12 -25.12 20.92 -7.37
C PRO A 12 -24.37 19.59 -7.39
N LEU A 13 -23.13 19.63 -7.90
CA LEU A 13 -22.23 18.48 -7.88
C LEU A 13 -21.64 18.34 -6.47
N GLY A 14 -22.43 17.77 -5.56
CA GLY A 14 -21.96 17.37 -4.24
C GLY A 14 -21.12 16.10 -4.36
N LEU A 15 -19.83 16.19 -4.05
CA LEU A 15 -18.99 15.02 -3.79
C LEU A 15 -19.56 14.29 -2.57
N ALA A 16 -20.33 13.23 -2.79
CA ALA A 16 -20.76 12.34 -1.73
C ALA A 16 -19.54 11.52 -1.26
N GLN A 17 -18.82 12.00 -0.24
CA GLN A 17 -18.01 11.10 0.57
C GLN A 17 -18.95 10.07 1.20
N ALA A 18 -18.80 8.80 0.83
CA ALA A 18 -19.55 7.72 1.46
C ALA A 18 -19.29 7.76 2.98
N GLU A 19 -20.34 8.06 3.76
CA GLU A 19 -20.23 8.09 5.21
C GLU A 19 -19.76 6.73 5.73
N VAL A 20 -18.66 6.74 6.50
CA VAL A 20 -18.13 5.54 7.11
C VAL A 20 -19.13 5.06 8.15
N ARG A 21 -19.77 3.91 7.90
CA ARG A 21 -20.79 3.36 8.79
C ARG A 21 -20.23 3.13 10.21
N PRO A 22 -21.03 3.33 11.27
CA PRO A 22 -20.58 3.15 12.66
C PRO A 22 -20.06 1.73 12.96
N ASP A 23 -20.52 0.72 12.23
CA ASP A 23 -20.12 -0.68 12.39
C ASP A 23 -18.82 -1.04 11.65
N HIS A 24 -18.22 -0.10 10.91
CA HIS A 24 -17.06 -0.36 10.05
C HIS A 24 -15.86 -0.92 10.85
N ALA A 25 -15.47 -0.27 11.94
CA ALA A 25 -14.32 -0.69 12.75
C ALA A 25 -14.51 -2.12 13.33
N LYS A 26 -15.72 -2.42 13.81
CA LYS A 26 -16.07 -3.75 14.34
C LYS A 26 -16.00 -4.82 13.25
N LYS A 27 -16.49 -4.52 12.04
CA LYS A 27 -16.39 -5.41 10.88
C LYS A 27 -14.94 -5.64 10.47
N MET A 28 -14.13 -4.59 10.39
CA MET A 28 -12.70 -4.71 10.08
C MET A 28 -11.97 -5.61 11.09
N ALA A 29 -12.21 -5.42 12.39
CA ALA A 29 -11.60 -6.25 13.43
C ALA A 29 -11.99 -7.74 13.29
N LYS A 30 -13.27 -8.02 13.03
CA LYS A 30 -13.75 -9.40 12.81
C LYS A 30 -13.15 -10.00 11.53
N GLY A 31 -13.14 -9.24 10.43
CA GLY A 31 -12.53 -9.67 9.18
C GLY A 31 -11.04 -9.97 9.32
N LEU A 32 -10.30 -9.18 10.11
CA LEU A 32 -8.89 -9.44 10.40
C LEU A 32 -8.68 -10.75 11.17
N ALA A 33 -9.56 -11.08 12.11
CA ALA A 33 -9.53 -12.36 12.80
C ALA A 33 -9.73 -13.53 11.81
N ILE A 34 -10.70 -13.43 10.89
CA ILE A 34 -10.94 -14.46 9.86
C ILE A 34 -9.76 -14.55 8.87
N PHE A 35 -9.14 -13.42 8.53
CA PHE A 35 -7.95 -13.37 7.69
C PHE A 35 -6.79 -14.15 8.33
N ARG A 36 -6.54 -13.92 9.62
CA ARG A 36 -5.52 -14.65 10.40
C ARG A 36 -5.88 -16.13 10.59
N ASP A 37 -7.17 -16.44 10.76
CA ASP A 37 -7.71 -17.80 10.93
C ASP A 37 -7.90 -18.57 9.61
N GLY A 38 -6.96 -18.41 8.67
CA GLY A 38 -6.79 -19.28 7.51
C GLY A 38 -7.09 -18.69 6.14
N VAL A 39 -7.84 -17.58 6.01
CA VAL A 39 -8.06 -16.95 4.70
C VAL A 39 -6.74 -16.40 4.12
N GLY A 40 -5.93 -15.73 4.94
CA GLY A 40 -4.62 -15.22 4.52
C GLY A 40 -3.67 -16.33 4.07
N GLN A 41 -3.62 -17.44 4.81
CA GLN A 41 -2.83 -18.61 4.43
C GLN A 41 -3.32 -19.22 3.12
N ALA A 42 -4.64 -19.34 2.92
CA ALA A 42 -5.21 -19.85 1.68
C ALA A 42 -4.87 -18.96 0.48
N LEU A 43 -4.97 -17.63 0.62
CA LEU A 43 -4.56 -16.69 -0.41
C LEU A 43 -3.07 -16.86 -0.75
N LYS A 44 -2.19 -16.89 0.26
CA LYS A 44 -0.73 -17.06 0.08
C LYS A 44 -0.39 -18.38 -0.62
N GLN A 45 -0.99 -19.50 -0.21
CA GLN A 45 -0.63 -20.82 -0.70
C GLN A 45 -1.28 -21.20 -2.04
N ARG A 46 -2.51 -20.72 -2.32
CA ARG A 46 -3.32 -21.21 -3.45
C ARG A 46 -3.54 -20.18 -4.54
N CYS A 47 -3.40 -18.89 -4.23
CA CYS A 47 -3.80 -17.82 -5.14
C CYS A 47 -2.61 -16.99 -5.62
N VAL A 48 -1.68 -16.62 -4.72
CA VAL A 48 -0.55 -15.72 -5.03
C VAL A 48 0.33 -16.23 -6.18
N LYS A 49 0.54 -17.54 -6.31
CA LYS A 49 1.36 -18.13 -7.40
C LYS A 49 0.93 -17.73 -8.82
N CYS A 50 -0.34 -17.36 -9.00
CA CYS A 50 -0.91 -16.97 -10.29
C CYS A 50 -1.45 -15.53 -10.32
N HIS A 51 -1.68 -14.92 -9.16
CA HIS A 51 -2.34 -13.62 -9.00
C HIS A 51 -1.53 -12.73 -8.05
N GLY A 52 -0.21 -12.67 -8.25
CA GLY A 52 0.69 -11.90 -7.42
C GLY A 52 2.17 -12.16 -7.71
N GLY A 53 3.01 -11.16 -7.46
CA GLY A 53 4.46 -11.26 -7.60
C GLY A 53 4.87 -11.53 -9.05
N GLU A 54 5.53 -12.67 -9.31
CA GLU A 54 6.06 -13.02 -10.64
C GLU A 54 4.98 -13.22 -11.71
N LYS A 55 3.73 -13.54 -11.33
CA LYS A 55 2.64 -13.83 -12.29
C LYS A 55 1.35 -13.19 -11.84
N VAL A 56 0.77 -12.36 -12.71
CA VAL A 56 -0.46 -11.60 -12.45
C VAL A 56 -1.51 -11.92 -13.52
N ARG A 57 -2.11 -13.12 -13.46
CA ARG A 57 -3.09 -13.57 -14.44
C ARG A 57 -4.39 -12.79 -14.33
N GLY A 58 -4.99 -12.48 -15.48
CA GLY A 58 -6.19 -11.63 -15.55
C GLY A 58 -5.96 -10.24 -14.98
N GLU A 59 -4.69 -9.79 -14.95
CA GLU A 59 -4.24 -8.52 -14.37
C GLU A 59 -4.65 -8.32 -12.90
N LEU A 60 -4.98 -9.41 -12.21
CA LEU A 60 -5.38 -9.39 -10.80
C LEU A 60 -4.18 -9.71 -9.90
N ASP A 61 -3.78 -8.74 -9.10
CA ASP A 61 -2.80 -8.90 -8.03
C ASP A 61 -3.50 -8.86 -6.66
N ILE A 62 -3.32 -9.89 -5.83
CA ILE A 62 -3.96 -10.02 -4.52
C ILE A 62 -2.99 -9.85 -3.34
N THR A 63 -1.73 -9.52 -3.62
CA THR A 63 -0.64 -9.51 -2.63
C THR A 63 -0.87 -8.48 -1.53
N THR A 64 -1.55 -7.38 -1.84
CA THR A 64 -2.03 -6.39 -0.87
C THR A 64 -3.54 -6.20 -1.01
N ARG A 65 -4.18 -5.68 0.04
CA ARG A 65 -5.62 -5.35 -0.01
C ARG A 65 -5.93 -4.33 -1.09
N ASN A 66 -5.09 -3.31 -1.26
CA ASN A 66 -5.31 -2.25 -2.25
C ASN A 66 -5.28 -2.82 -3.68
N LEU A 67 -4.33 -3.70 -3.97
CA LEU A 67 -4.25 -4.37 -5.27
C LEU A 67 -5.45 -5.30 -5.51
N LEU A 68 -5.88 -6.05 -4.48
CA LEU A 68 -7.08 -6.88 -4.57
C LEU A 68 -8.33 -6.05 -4.93
N LEU A 69 -8.49 -4.88 -4.30
CA LEU A 69 -9.63 -3.98 -4.51
C LEU A 69 -9.56 -3.23 -5.84
N LYS A 70 -8.35 -2.97 -6.35
CA LYS A 70 -8.15 -2.44 -7.71
C LYS A 70 -8.77 -3.38 -8.76
N GLY A 71 -8.75 -4.69 -8.51
CA GLY A 71 -9.30 -5.69 -9.41
C GLY A 71 -8.35 -6.03 -10.56
N GLY A 72 -8.90 -6.63 -11.62
CA GLY A 72 -8.14 -7.03 -12.81
C GLY A 72 -8.86 -6.62 -14.10
N SER A 73 -8.51 -7.27 -15.21
CA SER A 73 -9.01 -6.92 -16.54
C SER A 73 -10.52 -7.12 -16.71
N GLU A 74 -11.14 -7.94 -15.86
CA GLU A 74 -12.60 -8.16 -15.81
C GLU A 74 -13.30 -7.34 -14.71
N GLY A 75 -12.63 -6.30 -14.19
CA GLY A 75 -13.16 -5.41 -13.16
C GLY A 75 -12.89 -5.89 -11.72
N PRO A 76 -13.70 -5.43 -10.75
CA PRO A 76 -13.48 -5.72 -9.33
C PRO A 76 -13.51 -7.22 -9.02
N ALA A 77 -12.44 -7.73 -8.41
CA ALA A 77 -12.42 -9.10 -7.92
C ALA A 77 -13.25 -9.25 -6.63
N VAL A 78 -13.21 -8.21 -5.78
CA VAL A 78 -13.92 -8.17 -4.50
C VAL A 78 -14.74 -6.89 -4.42
N VAL A 79 -15.99 -7.05 -4.00
CA VAL A 79 -16.91 -5.98 -3.61
C VAL A 79 -17.02 -6.03 -2.08
N PRO A 80 -16.32 -5.14 -1.34
CA PRO A 80 -16.34 -5.14 0.12
C PRO A 80 -17.77 -5.07 0.66
N GLY A 81 -18.11 -5.97 1.57
CA GLY A 81 -19.45 -6.06 2.15
C GLY A 81 -20.43 -6.97 1.39
N SER A 82 -20.03 -7.57 0.26
CA SER A 82 -20.89 -8.52 -0.46
C SER A 82 -20.09 -9.61 -1.18
N ALA A 83 -20.00 -10.78 -0.56
CA ALA A 83 -19.43 -11.99 -1.16
C ALA A 83 -20.18 -12.40 -2.43
N LYS A 84 -21.52 -12.31 -2.41
CA LYS A 84 -22.36 -12.68 -3.56
C LYS A 84 -22.11 -11.80 -4.79
N ALA A 85 -21.80 -10.51 -4.59
CA ALA A 85 -21.44 -9.59 -5.67
C ALA A 85 -19.97 -9.71 -6.11
N SER A 86 -19.13 -10.41 -5.34
CA SER A 86 -17.69 -10.50 -5.58
C SER A 86 -17.35 -11.64 -6.53
N ARG A 87 -16.73 -11.31 -7.67
CA ARG A 87 -16.29 -12.30 -8.66
C ARG A 87 -15.35 -13.35 -8.05
N LEU A 88 -14.43 -12.95 -7.17
CA LEU A 88 -13.54 -13.87 -6.45
C LEU A 88 -14.32 -15.01 -5.78
N PHE A 89 -15.38 -14.68 -5.04
CA PHE A 89 -16.19 -15.66 -4.33
C PHE A 89 -16.87 -16.64 -5.31
N LYS A 90 -17.46 -16.11 -6.39
CA LYS A 90 -18.15 -16.92 -7.40
C LYS A 90 -17.23 -17.94 -8.07
N LEU A 91 -15.97 -17.57 -8.33
CA LEU A 91 -15.01 -18.47 -8.97
C LEU A 91 -14.46 -19.53 -8.01
N ILE A 92 -14.18 -19.18 -6.73
CA ILE A 92 -13.69 -20.16 -5.74
C ILE A 92 -14.78 -21.10 -5.23
N SER A 93 -16.04 -20.65 -5.24
CA SER A 93 -17.21 -21.48 -4.93
C SER A 93 -17.62 -22.36 -6.12
N HIS A 94 -17.00 -22.17 -7.29
CA HIS A 94 -17.37 -22.80 -8.56
C HIS A 94 -18.84 -22.52 -8.95
N ALA A 95 -19.34 -21.32 -8.67
CA ALA A 95 -20.66 -20.86 -9.12
C ALA A 95 -20.62 -20.30 -10.56
N GLU A 96 -19.46 -19.76 -10.97
CA GLU A 96 -19.23 -19.23 -12.33
C GLU A 96 -17.89 -19.73 -12.87
N LYS A 97 -17.77 -19.80 -14.20
CA LYS A 97 -16.53 -20.16 -14.91
C LYS A 97 -15.72 -18.90 -15.27
N PRO A 98 -14.39 -19.00 -15.36
CA PRO A 98 -13.56 -20.19 -15.08
C PRO A 98 -13.46 -20.48 -13.58
N HIS A 99 -13.35 -21.76 -13.20
CA HIS A 99 -13.19 -22.11 -11.79
C HIS A 99 -11.80 -21.73 -11.27
N MET A 100 -11.74 -21.33 -10.00
CA MET A 100 -10.48 -21.07 -9.30
C MET A 100 -10.34 -21.99 -8.08
N PRO A 101 -9.16 -22.57 -7.84
CA PRO A 101 -7.91 -22.42 -8.60
C PRO A 101 -7.92 -23.16 -9.94
N ALA A 102 -7.42 -22.53 -11.01
CA ALA A 102 -7.42 -23.11 -12.37
C ALA A 102 -6.66 -24.45 -12.50
N LYS A 103 -5.65 -24.66 -11.65
CA LYS A 103 -4.88 -25.91 -11.55
C LYS A 103 -5.01 -26.50 -10.15
N GLY A 104 -6.24 -26.77 -9.72
CA GLY A 104 -6.52 -27.35 -8.41
C GLY A 104 -7.99 -27.76 -8.26
N GLY A 105 -8.28 -28.48 -7.17
CA GLY A 105 -9.65 -28.79 -6.78
C GLY A 105 -10.34 -27.60 -6.11
N LYS A 106 -11.68 -27.70 -6.03
CA LYS A 106 -12.52 -26.75 -5.28
C LYS A 106 -12.03 -26.66 -3.83
N LEU A 107 -12.06 -25.46 -3.26
CA LEU A 107 -11.71 -25.25 -1.86
C LEU A 107 -12.69 -26.00 -0.93
N PRO A 108 -12.27 -26.43 0.27
CA PRO A 108 -13.18 -27.00 1.27
C PRO A 108 -14.33 -26.04 1.59
N ALA A 109 -15.53 -26.58 1.80
CA ALA A 109 -16.73 -25.77 2.02
C ALA A 109 -16.59 -24.79 3.20
N GLY A 110 -15.97 -25.23 4.30
CA GLY A 110 -15.70 -24.36 5.45
C GLY A 110 -14.75 -23.19 5.13
N LEU A 111 -13.76 -23.41 4.25
CA LEU A 111 -12.87 -22.34 3.81
C LEU A 111 -13.60 -21.36 2.87
N ILE A 112 -14.46 -21.85 1.97
CA ILE A 112 -15.31 -21.01 1.12
C ILE A 112 -16.23 -20.13 1.98
N ALA A 113 -16.81 -20.69 3.04
CA ALA A 113 -17.64 -19.93 3.99
C ALA A 113 -16.83 -18.82 4.69
N LYS A 114 -15.59 -19.12 5.13
CA LYS A 114 -14.68 -18.11 5.68
C LYS A 114 -14.36 -17.00 4.68
N PHE A 115 -14.17 -17.33 3.39
CA PHE A 115 -13.97 -16.33 2.35
C PHE A 115 -15.20 -15.43 2.17
N ALA A 116 -16.41 -15.99 2.17
CA ALA A 116 -17.64 -15.20 2.11
C ALA A 116 -17.71 -14.22 3.28
N GLU A 117 -17.56 -14.71 4.50
CA GLU A 117 -17.63 -13.88 5.70
C GLU A 117 -16.54 -12.81 5.70
N TRP A 118 -15.31 -13.16 5.33
CA TRP A 118 -14.21 -12.20 5.23
C TRP A 118 -14.50 -11.07 4.22
N ILE A 119 -15.08 -11.39 3.06
CA ILE A 119 -15.49 -10.38 2.07
C ILE A 119 -16.64 -9.52 2.61
N ASP A 120 -17.62 -10.12 3.27
CA ASP A 120 -18.75 -9.41 3.88
C ASP A 120 -18.30 -8.49 5.03
N MET A 121 -17.20 -8.84 5.70
CA MET A 121 -16.50 -7.99 6.67
C MET A 121 -15.59 -6.94 6.02
N GLY A 122 -15.56 -6.84 4.69
CA GLY A 122 -14.85 -5.82 3.92
C GLY A 122 -13.41 -6.18 3.53
N ALA A 123 -13.08 -7.47 3.53
CA ALA A 123 -11.82 -8.05 3.07
C ALA A 123 -10.54 -7.40 3.65
N PRO A 124 -10.41 -7.22 4.98
CA PRO A 124 -9.21 -6.64 5.57
C PRO A 124 -8.02 -7.62 5.54
N TYR A 125 -6.82 -7.08 5.39
CA TYR A 125 -5.57 -7.83 5.44
C TYR A 125 -4.82 -7.44 6.72
N SER A 126 -4.23 -8.41 7.43
CA SER A 126 -3.34 -8.07 8.56
C SER A 126 -1.96 -7.60 8.11
N ASN A 127 -1.53 -8.04 6.92
CA ASN A 127 -0.24 -7.76 6.30
C ASN A 127 -0.30 -8.13 4.81
N ALA A 128 0.69 -7.71 4.03
CA ALA A 128 0.87 -8.20 2.66
C ALA A 128 1.13 -9.71 2.65
N LEU A 129 0.70 -10.40 1.59
CA LEU A 129 0.83 -11.86 1.46
C LEU A 129 2.22 -12.31 1.04
N LEU A 130 2.96 -11.43 0.35
CA LEU A 130 4.36 -11.63 0.03
C LEU A 130 5.21 -10.82 0.99
N ASP A 131 6.29 -11.44 1.45
CA ASP A 131 7.29 -10.82 2.28
C ASP A 131 8.19 -9.99 1.34
N SER A 132 7.68 -8.85 0.85
CA SER A 132 8.41 -8.01 -0.10
C SER A 132 9.05 -6.80 0.60
N LYS A 133 10.37 -6.66 0.44
CA LYS A 133 11.18 -5.47 0.78
C LYS A 133 10.80 -4.19 0.01
N VAL A 134 9.68 -4.17 -0.70
CA VAL A 134 9.16 -2.98 -1.36
C VAL A 134 7.67 -2.98 -1.07
N ALA A 135 7.28 -2.17 -0.10
CA ALA A 135 5.90 -1.98 0.29
C ALA A 135 5.31 -0.87 -0.59
N ASP A 136 4.25 -1.19 -1.33
CA ASP A 136 3.23 -0.21 -1.76
C ASP A 136 2.38 0.24 -0.55
N GLY A 137 3.03 0.54 0.57
CA GLY A 137 2.45 1.21 1.72
C GLY A 137 2.63 2.72 1.57
N GLU A 138 1.79 3.50 2.24
CA GLU A 138 2.06 4.92 2.45
C GLU A 138 3.53 5.10 2.87
N MET A 139 4.21 6.08 2.29
CA MET A 139 5.60 6.42 2.63
C MET A 139 5.67 6.68 4.14
N GLN A 140 6.12 5.68 4.90
CA GLN A 140 6.24 5.79 6.34
C GLN A 140 7.59 6.45 6.63
N ILE A 141 7.55 7.75 6.92
CA ILE A 141 8.71 8.49 7.40
C ILE A 141 9.04 7.97 8.80
N THR A 142 10.11 7.16 8.87
CA THR A 142 10.64 6.59 10.11
C THR A 142 11.38 7.65 10.93
N ASP A 143 11.71 7.34 12.18
CA ASP A 143 12.53 8.23 13.01
C ASP A 143 13.92 8.46 12.39
N SER A 144 14.51 7.45 11.76
CA SER A 144 15.78 7.60 11.04
C SER A 144 15.68 8.51 9.81
N ASP A 145 14.54 8.54 9.12
CA ASP A 145 14.33 9.45 7.99
C ASP A 145 14.25 10.92 8.47
N ARG A 146 13.73 11.13 9.67
CA ARG A 146 13.66 12.46 10.31
C ARG A 146 15.03 12.95 10.79
N GLU A 147 15.97 12.04 11.01
CA GLU A 147 17.36 12.33 11.36
C GLU A 147 18.25 12.60 10.14
N TYR A 148 17.71 12.51 8.91
CA TYR A 148 18.49 12.79 7.71
C TYR A 148 19.05 14.22 7.74
N TRP A 149 20.27 14.39 7.22
CA TRP A 149 21.05 15.62 7.39
C TRP A 149 20.32 16.89 6.92
N ALA A 150 19.48 16.77 5.88
CA ALA A 150 18.73 17.90 5.31
C ALA A 150 17.56 18.37 6.20
N PHE A 151 17.10 17.54 7.14
CA PHE A 151 16.00 17.85 8.07
C PHE A 151 16.49 18.17 9.49
N THR A 152 17.79 18.00 9.75
CA THR A 152 18.39 18.33 11.04
C THR A 152 18.70 19.82 11.12
N PRO A 153 18.37 20.52 12.24
CA PRO A 153 18.72 21.94 12.39
C PRO A 153 20.21 22.20 12.22
N LEU A 154 20.54 23.25 11.45
CA LEU A 154 21.93 23.66 11.25
C LEU A 154 22.56 24.08 12.57
N LYS A 155 23.68 23.45 12.93
CA LYS A 155 24.49 23.86 14.08
C LYS A 155 25.50 24.91 13.62
N MET A 156 25.48 26.08 14.24
CA MET A 156 26.49 27.12 14.02
C MET A 156 27.81 26.66 14.63
N THR A 157 28.81 26.40 13.79
CA THR A 157 30.17 26.05 14.20
C THR A 157 31.12 27.23 13.97
N SER A 158 32.01 27.49 14.92
CA SER A 158 33.08 28.49 14.74
C SER A 158 34.12 28.00 13.73
N VAL A 159 34.67 28.93 12.94
CA VAL A 159 35.74 28.65 11.98
C VAL A 159 36.98 28.10 12.73
N PRO A 160 37.51 26.92 12.35
CA PRO A 160 38.69 26.34 12.99
C PRO A 160 39.95 27.17 12.77
N LYS A 161 40.83 27.16 13.76
CA LYS A 161 42.21 27.66 13.57
C LYS A 161 43.03 26.58 12.87
N VAL A 162 43.87 27.02 11.95
CA VAL A 162 44.74 26.18 11.12
C VAL A 162 46.15 26.75 11.17
N GLU A 163 47.15 25.89 11.03
CA GLU A 163 48.56 26.28 11.07
C GLU A 163 48.97 26.96 9.76
N ASN A 164 48.59 26.40 8.61
CA ASN A 164 48.92 26.96 7.30
C ASN A 164 47.83 27.89 6.75
N SER A 165 47.68 29.06 7.37
CA SER A 165 46.68 30.04 6.94
C SER A 165 46.90 30.63 5.53
N GLN A 166 48.05 30.40 4.91
CA GLN A 166 48.35 30.90 3.55
C GLN A 166 47.68 30.08 2.45
N TRP A 167 47.34 28.82 2.72
CA TRP A 167 46.62 27.95 1.77
C TRP A 167 45.11 28.23 1.73
N VAL A 168 44.59 28.82 2.80
CA VAL A 168 43.16 29.14 2.95
C VAL A 168 42.79 30.30 2.02
N SER A 169 41.82 30.09 1.14
CA SER A 169 41.24 31.14 0.28
C SER A 169 39.93 31.70 0.83
N ASN A 170 39.17 30.90 1.59
CA ASN A 170 37.92 31.31 2.25
C ASN A 170 37.69 30.54 3.56
N GLU A 171 36.64 30.93 4.30
CA GLU A 171 36.31 30.36 5.62
C GLU A 171 35.99 28.85 5.61
N ILE A 172 35.58 28.29 4.47
CA ILE A 172 35.33 26.85 4.31
C ILE A 172 36.65 26.08 4.30
N ASP A 173 37.71 26.64 3.72
CA ASP A 173 39.01 25.98 3.61
C ASP A 173 39.65 25.72 4.98
N HIS A 174 39.33 26.54 5.98
CA HIS A 174 39.72 26.29 7.37
C HIS A 174 39.22 24.95 7.90
N PHE A 175 38.00 24.54 7.54
CA PHE A 175 37.44 23.27 7.99
C PHE A 175 38.10 22.07 7.30
N VAL A 176 38.47 22.21 6.03
CA VAL A 176 39.19 21.17 5.28
C VAL A 176 40.62 21.06 5.78
N LEU A 177 41.35 22.17 5.85
CA LEU A 177 42.74 22.19 6.26
C LEU A 177 42.93 21.75 7.72
N SER A 178 42.04 22.14 8.64
CA SER A 178 42.08 21.66 10.03
C SER A 178 41.98 20.14 10.13
N LYS A 179 41.20 19.48 9.26
CA LYS A 179 41.10 18.02 9.22
C LYS A 179 42.33 17.37 8.58
N LEU A 180 42.91 17.99 7.56
CA LEU A 180 44.16 17.52 6.94
C LEU A 180 45.33 17.61 7.93
N GLU A 181 45.52 18.75 8.59
CA GLU A 181 46.56 18.98 9.60
C GLU A 181 46.41 17.98 10.76
N ALA A 182 45.19 17.78 11.28
CA ALA A 182 44.91 16.79 12.33
C ALA A 182 45.19 15.33 11.89
N ALA A 183 45.13 15.04 10.59
CA ALA A 183 45.47 13.76 10.00
C ALA A 183 46.95 13.66 9.56
N GLY A 184 47.75 14.71 9.78
CA GLY A 184 49.15 14.78 9.33
C GLY A 184 49.32 14.90 7.80
N LEU A 185 48.29 15.34 7.10
CA LEU A 185 48.27 15.50 5.64
C LEU A 185 48.43 16.97 5.25
N GLN A 186 48.98 17.20 4.06
CA GLN A 186 49.11 18.53 3.46
C GLN A 186 48.35 18.59 2.12
N PRO A 187 47.76 19.75 1.78
CA PRO A 187 47.21 19.98 0.46
C PRO A 187 48.26 19.84 -0.65
N ASN A 188 47.83 19.43 -1.84
CA ASN A 188 48.68 19.20 -3.01
C ASN A 188 48.76 20.39 -3.97
#